data_AF-A0A7C0YV62-F1
#
_entry.id   AF-A0A7C0YV62-F1
#
_cell.length_a   1.000
_cell.length_b   1.000
_cell.length_c   1.000
_cell.angle_alpha   90.00
_cell.angle_beta   90.00
_cell.angle_gamma   90.00
#
_symmetry.space_group_name_H-M   'P 1'
#
loop_
_entity.id
_entity.type
_entity.pdbx_description
1 polymer ?
#
loop_
_entity_poly.entity_id
_entity_poly.type
_entity_poly.pdbx_seq_one_letter_code
_entity_poly.pdbx_strand_id
1 'polypeptide(L)'
;MLKIDFEGKSFLWNQVRRMVAAAEKAGRGEISIGELENAINGKSKINFGISPPENLLLVNLYYKKTLKFRGVEETGKFASEMAKKLEVKIAMSKDMVHVCKLPLTK
;
A
#
# COMPACT_ATOMS: atom_id res chain seq x y z
N MET A 1 -2.15 -15.82 9.29
CA MET A 1 -2.62 -14.68 8.46
C MET A 1 -2.11 -14.89 7.05
N LEU A 2 -3.01 -15.00 6.08
CA LEU A 2 -2.64 -15.17 4.66
C LEU A 2 -2.42 -13.79 4.03
N LYS A 3 -1.33 -13.62 3.29
CA LYS A 3 -1.02 -12.42 2.50
C LYS A 3 -0.76 -12.84 1.06
N ILE A 4 -1.22 -12.04 0.10
CA ILE A 4 -1.03 -12.27 -1.32
C ILE A 4 -0.50 -10.98 -1.91
N ASP A 5 0.74 -11.02 -2.42
CA ASP A 5 1.41 -9.89 -3.02
C ASP A 5 1.29 -9.94 -4.54
N PHE A 6 1.03 -8.79 -5.15
CA PHE A 6 0.92 -8.64 -6.61
C PHE A 6 1.93 -7.61 -7.09
N GLU A 7 2.72 -7.98 -8.10
CA GLU A 7 3.64 -7.07 -8.79
C GLU A 7 3.34 -7.06 -10.28
N GLY A 8 3.33 -5.87 -10.88
CA GLY A 8 3.04 -5.70 -12.29
C GLY A 8 3.26 -4.28 -12.77
N LYS A 9 3.42 -4.10 -14.08
CA LYS A 9 3.55 -2.77 -14.70
C LYS A 9 2.24 -1.98 -14.61
N SER A 10 1.13 -2.67 -14.78
CA SER A 10 -0.23 -2.12 -14.68
C SER A 10 -1.22 -3.25 -14.43
N PHE A 11 -2.39 -2.90 -13.92
CA PHE A 11 -3.51 -3.80 -13.70
C PHE A 11 -4.77 -3.20 -14.32
N LEU A 12 -5.64 -4.06 -14.86
CA LEU A 12 -6.96 -3.67 -15.32
C LEU A 12 -7.87 -3.34 -14.13
N TRP A 13 -8.98 -2.66 -14.42
CA TRP A 13 -10.00 -2.35 -13.43
C TRP A 13 -10.47 -3.62 -12.69
N ASN A 14 -10.39 -3.59 -11.35
CA ASN A 14 -10.70 -4.71 -10.47
C ASN A 14 -9.92 -6.02 -10.70
N GLN A 15 -8.87 -6.04 -11.52
CA GLN A 15 -8.16 -7.29 -11.86
C GLN A 15 -7.66 -8.04 -10.63
N VAL A 16 -6.93 -7.36 -9.75
CA VAL A 16 -6.38 -7.96 -8.52
C VAL A 16 -7.50 -8.53 -7.65
N ARG A 17 -8.58 -7.75 -7.42
CA ARG A 17 -9.71 -8.18 -6.59
C ARG A 17 -10.46 -9.39 -7.16
N ARG A 18 -10.52 -9.50 -8.48
CA ARG A 18 -11.12 -10.67 -9.16
C ARG A 18 -10.22 -11.90 -9.08
N MET A 19 -8.91 -11.72 -9.21
CA MET A 19 -7.93 -12.81 -9.02
C MET A 19 -7.99 -13.36 -7.59
N VAL A 20 -8.06 -12.47 -6.59
CA VAL A 20 -8.19 -12.87 -5.17
C VAL A 20 -9.50 -13.61 -4.93
N ALA A 21 -10.64 -13.14 -5.46
CA ALA A 21 -11.92 -13.84 -5.32
C ALA A 21 -11.90 -15.25 -5.94
N ALA A 22 -11.28 -15.40 -7.12
CA ALA A 22 -11.12 -16.70 -7.75
C ALA A 22 -10.22 -17.63 -6.92
N ALA A 23 -9.09 -17.12 -6.42
CA ALA A 23 -8.18 -17.87 -5.55
C ALA A 23 -8.85 -18.31 -4.23
N GLU A 24 -9.65 -17.44 -3.62
CA GLU A 24 -10.42 -17.76 -2.41
C GLU A 24 -11.39 -18.92 -2.66
N LYS A 25 -12.19 -18.84 -3.74
CA LYS A 25 -13.14 -19.91 -4.10
C LYS A 25 -12.45 -21.23 -4.38
N ALA A 26 -11.32 -21.19 -5.09
CA ALA A 26 -10.51 -22.38 -5.34
C ALA A 26 -9.98 -22.98 -4.03
N GLY A 27 -9.48 -22.12 -3.12
CA GLY A 27 -8.99 -22.54 -1.81
C GLY A 27 -10.09 -23.13 -0.89
N ARG A 28 -11.34 -22.72 -1.09
CA ARG A 28 -12.52 -23.28 -0.39
C ARG A 28 -13.08 -24.55 -1.05
N GLY A 29 -12.60 -24.91 -2.23
CA GLY A 29 -13.14 -26.03 -3.02
C GLY A 29 -14.48 -25.74 -3.71
N GLU A 30 -14.89 -24.46 -3.80
CA GLU A 30 -16.13 -24.05 -4.48
C GLU A 30 -15.99 -24.07 -6.01
N ILE A 31 -14.75 -24.00 -6.52
CA ILE A 31 -14.43 -24.14 -7.94
C ILE A 31 -13.24 -25.09 -8.09
N SER A 32 -13.24 -25.84 -9.18
CA SER A 32 -12.12 -26.71 -9.55
C SER A 32 -10.99 -25.94 -10.24
N ILE A 33 -9.78 -26.50 -10.20
CA ILE A 33 -8.62 -25.97 -10.93
C ILE A 33 -8.90 -25.95 -12.44
N GLY A 34 -9.57 -26.98 -12.97
CA GLY A 34 -9.91 -27.04 -14.40
C GLY A 34 -10.86 -25.93 -14.85
N GLU A 35 -11.84 -25.54 -14.01
CA GLU A 35 -12.69 -24.38 -14.31
C GLU A 35 -11.89 -23.08 -14.35
N LEU A 36 -10.93 -22.91 -13.42
CA LEU A 36 -10.06 -21.75 -13.38
C LEU A 36 -9.15 -21.69 -14.62
N GLU A 37 -8.56 -22.81 -15.02
CA GLU A 37 -7.76 -22.93 -16.25
C GLU A 37 -8.58 -22.61 -17.50
N ASN A 38 -9.81 -23.12 -17.58
CA ASN A 38 -10.71 -22.84 -18.70
C ASN A 38 -11.07 -21.35 -18.76
N ALA A 39 -11.27 -20.69 -17.62
CA ALA A 39 -11.55 -19.26 -17.57
C ALA A 39 -10.34 -18.42 -17.99
N ILE A 40 -9.14 -18.75 -17.51
CA ILE A 40 -7.89 -18.05 -17.86
C ILE A 40 -7.59 -18.19 -19.36
N ASN A 41 -7.79 -19.38 -19.92
CA ASN A 41 -7.56 -19.66 -21.35
C ASN A 41 -8.69 -19.15 -22.26
N GLY A 42 -9.68 -18.43 -21.72
CA GLY A 42 -10.80 -17.89 -22.50
C GLY A 42 -11.76 -18.95 -23.05
N LYS A 43 -11.64 -20.21 -22.63
CA LYS A 43 -12.54 -21.31 -23.00
C LYS A 43 -13.90 -21.22 -22.31
N SER A 44 -13.98 -20.46 -21.21
CA SER A 44 -15.22 -20.16 -20.51
C SER A 44 -15.26 -18.72 -20.00
N LYS A 45 -16.43 -18.09 -20.00
CA LYS A 45 -16.65 -16.74 -19.46
C LYS A 45 -17.31 -16.84 -18.09
N ILE A 46 -16.52 -17.13 -17.06
CA ILE A 46 -16.99 -17.26 -15.69
C ILE A 46 -16.65 -15.98 -14.90
N ASN A 47 -17.60 -15.51 -14.10
CA ASN A 47 -17.35 -14.44 -13.13
C ASN A 47 -17.25 -15.02 -11.72
N PHE A 48 -16.02 -15.08 -11.20
CA PHE A 48 -15.77 -15.59 -9.84
C PHE A 48 -16.17 -14.62 -8.73
N GLY A 49 -16.58 -13.39 -9.07
CA GLY A 49 -16.92 -12.33 -8.13
C GLY A 49 -15.79 -11.32 -7.95
N ILE A 50 -15.91 -10.47 -6.93
CA ILE A 50 -14.96 -9.40 -6.63
C ILE A 50 -14.73 -9.40 -5.13
N SER A 51 -13.48 -9.57 -4.70
CA SER A 51 -13.12 -9.52 -3.28
C SER A 51 -13.32 -8.10 -2.71
N PRO A 52 -13.72 -7.91 -1.44
CA PRO A 52 -13.86 -6.59 -0.83
C PRO A 52 -12.59 -5.71 -0.90
N PRO A 53 -12.70 -4.38 -1.00
CA PRO A 53 -11.56 -3.49 -1.25
C PRO A 53 -10.72 -3.15 -0.02
N GLU A 54 -11.22 -3.38 1.21
CA GLU A 54 -10.68 -2.80 2.45
C GLU A 54 -9.24 -3.26 2.75
N ASN A 55 -8.86 -4.42 2.23
CA ASN A 55 -7.55 -5.04 2.45
C ASN A 55 -6.62 -4.95 1.24
N LEU A 56 -7.00 -4.23 0.19
CA LEU A 56 -6.14 -4.00 -0.98
C LEU A 56 -5.25 -2.78 -0.75
N LEU A 57 -3.96 -3.02 -0.54
CA LEU A 57 -2.99 -1.96 -0.26
C LEU A 57 -1.97 -1.86 -1.41
N LEU A 58 -1.76 -0.63 -1.90
CA LEU A 58 -0.63 -0.34 -2.78
C LEU A 58 0.64 -0.21 -1.93
N VAL A 59 1.49 -1.23 -1.99
CA VAL A 59 2.68 -1.33 -1.12
C VAL A 59 3.85 -0.52 -1.66
N ASN A 60 4.24 -0.77 -2.92
CA ASN A 60 5.43 -0.16 -3.54
C ASN A 60 5.14 0.33 -4.94
N LEU A 61 5.85 1.38 -5.35
CA LEU A 61 5.87 1.92 -6.71
C LEU A 61 7.32 2.02 -7.19
N TYR A 62 7.61 1.43 -8.35
CA TYR A 62 8.94 1.45 -8.94
C TYR A 62 9.00 2.44 -10.11
N TYR A 63 9.85 3.44 -9.98
CA TYR A 63 10.10 4.42 -11.04
C TYR A 63 11.48 4.20 -11.67
N LYS A 64 11.59 4.48 -12.97
CA LYS A 64 12.90 4.58 -13.61
C LYS A 64 13.65 5.77 -13.00
N LYS A 65 14.95 5.61 -12.72
CA LYS A 65 15.80 6.69 -12.19
C LYS A 65 15.83 7.94 -13.06
N THR A 66 15.53 7.81 -14.35
CA THR A 66 15.49 8.92 -15.32
C THR A 66 14.21 9.76 -15.23
N LEU A 67 13.20 9.32 -14.47
CA LEU A 67 11.94 10.02 -14.35
C LEU A 67 12.13 11.30 -13.52
N LYS A 68 11.92 12.45 -14.16
CA LYS A 68 11.96 13.76 -13.49
C LYS A 68 10.53 14.14 -13.11
N PHE A 69 10.25 14.17 -11.81
CA PHE A 69 9.01 14.73 -11.31
C PHE A 69 9.06 16.25 -11.46
N ARG A 70 8.02 16.85 -12.05
CA ARG A 70 7.88 18.31 -12.04
C ARG A 70 7.51 18.70 -10.61
N GLY A 71 8.40 19.43 -9.93
CA GLY A 71 8.07 20.01 -8.64
C GLY A 71 6.89 20.95 -8.80
N VAL A 72 5.82 20.73 -8.04
CA VAL A 72 4.81 21.76 -7.81
C VAL A 72 5.48 22.76 -6.88
N GLU A 73 5.44 24.07 -7.14
CA GLU A 73 6.03 25.08 -6.22
C GLU A 73 5.55 24.92 -4.76
N GLU A 74 4.37 24.33 -4.58
CA GLU A 74 3.79 23.95 -3.30
C GLU A 74 4.55 22.85 -2.55
N THR A 75 5.27 21.95 -3.24
CA THR A 75 6.09 20.92 -2.58
C THR A 75 7.26 21.51 -1.80
N GLY A 76 7.85 22.62 -2.25
CA GLY A 76 8.85 23.36 -1.48
C GLY A 76 8.25 23.95 -0.19
N LYS A 77 7.03 24.47 -0.27
CA LYS A 77 6.29 24.98 0.89
C LYS A 77 5.94 23.85 1.87
N PHE A 78 5.43 22.72 1.38
CA PHE A 78 5.11 21.55 2.20
C PHE A 78 6.35 20.91 2.85
N ALA A 79 7.43 20.74 2.09
CA ALA A 79 8.69 20.17 2.60
C ALA A 79 9.32 21.08 3.66
N SER A 80 9.32 22.40 3.44
CA SER A 80 9.82 23.37 4.42
C SER A 80 8.93 23.44 5.68
N GLU A 81 7.61 23.31 5.54
CA GLU A 81 6.69 23.25 6.66
C GLU A 81 6.87 21.96 7.49
N MET A 82 7.08 20.83 6.82
CA MET A 82 7.34 19.55 7.47
C MET A 82 8.70 19.55 8.19
N ALA A 83 9.74 20.12 7.58
CA ALA A 83 11.05 20.31 8.21
C ALA A 83 10.95 21.18 9.48
N LYS A 84 10.22 22.32 9.41
CA LYS A 84 9.96 23.16 10.60
C LYS A 84 9.21 22.42 11.70
N LYS A 85 8.17 21.65 11.36
CA LYS A 85 7.43 20.83 12.35
C LYS A 85 8.33 19.76 12.98
N LEU A 86 9.28 19.20 12.23
CA LEU A 86 10.24 18.24 12.73
C LEU A 86 11.26 18.89 13.68
N GLU A 87 11.78 20.07 13.31
CA GLU A 87 12.70 20.86 14.14
C GLU A 87 12.07 21.22 15.50
N VAL A 88 10.82 21.69 15.48
CA VAL A 88 10.07 22.00 16.71
C VAL A 88 9.89 20.75 17.57
N LYS A 89 9.53 19.61 16.98
CA LYS A 89 9.42 18.34 17.74
C LYS A 89 10.76 17.90 18.34
N ILE A 90 11.87 18.08 17.61
CA ILE A 90 13.21 17.74 18.11
C ILE A 90 13.60 18.67 19.27
N ALA A 91 13.31 19.98 19.16
CA ALA A 91 13.55 20.94 20.23
C ALA A 91 12.72 20.61 21.47
N MET A 92 11.41 20.38 21.32
CA MET A 92 10.53 19.97 22.43
C MET A 92 11.00 18.67 23.10
N SER A 93 11.49 17.70 22.32
CA SER A 93 12.06 16.46 22.84
C SER A 93 13.35 16.70 23.64
N LYS A 94 14.25 17.56 23.14
CA LYS A 94 15.47 17.95 23.85
C LYS A 94 15.17 18.70 25.16
N ASP A 95 14.20 19.60 25.13
CA ASP A 95 13.77 20.36 26.31
C ASP A 95 13.13 19.42 27.35
N MET A 96 12.31 18.46 26.93
CA MET A 96 11.73 17.45 27.81
C MET A 96 12.80 16.56 28.46
N VAL A 97 13.85 16.19 27.73
CA VAL A 97 15.00 15.44 28.28
C VAL A 97 15.81 16.28 29.27
N HIS A 98 15.89 17.60 29.07
CA HIS A 98 16.53 18.52 30.00
C HIS A 98 15.70 18.67 31.30
N VAL A 99 14.38 18.81 31.17
CA VAL A 99 13.45 18.91 32.31
C VAL A 99 13.46 17.64 33.16
N CYS A 100 13.49 16.45 32.54
CA CYS A 100 13.59 15.18 33.26
C CYS A 100 14.94 14.95 33.97
N LYS A 101 15.97 15.77 33.69
CA LYS A 101 17.29 15.71 34.35
C LYS A 101 17.48 16.75 35.46
N LEU A 102 16.50 17.64 35.68
CA LEU A 102 16.54 18.52 36.84
C LEU A 102 16.35 17.68 38.11
N PRO A 103 17.24 17.81 39.13
CA PRO A 103 17.00 17.17 40.40
C PRO A 103 15.68 17.72 40.96
N LEU A 104 14.76 16.82 41.31
CA LEU A 104 13.58 17.17 42.10
C LEU A 104 14.08 17.69 43.45
N THR A 105 14.35 19.00 43.54
CA THR A 105 14.65 19.66 44.81
C THR A 105 13.37 19.65 45.64
N LYS A 106 13.42 18.93 46.75
CA LYS A 106 12.39 18.83 47.78
C LYS A 106 12.13 20.19 48.45
#